data_AF-A0A1I7IAX9-F1
#
_entry.id   AF-A0A1I7IAX9-F1
#
_cell.length_a   1.000
_cell.length_b   1.000
_cell.length_c   1.000
_cell.angle_alpha   90.00
_cell.angle_beta   90.00
_cell.angle_gamma   90.00
#
_symmetry.space_group_name_H-M   'P 1'
#
loop_
_entity.id
_entity.type
_entity.pdbx_description
1 polymer ?
#
loop_
_entity_poly.entity_id
_entity_poly.type
_entity_poly.pdbx_seq_one_letter_code
_entity_poly.pdbx_strand_id
1 'polypeptide(L)'
;MYMSGKLGFLAMVSFFLVNSVWAQATSSMDEPTIPNAAYAVMKYDSILQTELLTYQYKEWDFDGDYINDELIFIGNGGAHTYFYPMLRLSTQKDSIAFTSFLLDMPYPVTAEERVPSSQVAIITHPTTNQKSLYLHIDSQWGSIPKILKAQGVAIYQSLISCEKGAVVVKDAEL
;
A
#
# COMPACT_ATOMS: atom_id res chain seq x y z
N MET A 1 -94.05 22.42 6.22
CA MET A 1 -93.81 23.87 6.40
C MET A 1 -92.94 24.04 7.64
N TYR A 2 -91.92 24.92 7.57
CA TYR A 2 -90.73 25.09 8.44
C TYR A 2 -89.60 24.05 8.25
N MET A 3 -88.53 24.35 7.50
CA MET A 3 -87.37 25.25 7.74
C MET A 3 -86.47 24.74 8.88
N SER A 4 -85.30 24.17 8.56
CA SER A 4 -83.99 24.82 8.31
C SER A 4 -83.14 24.93 9.58
N GLY A 5 -81.93 24.36 9.55
CA GLY A 5 -80.92 24.55 10.59
C GLY A 5 -79.61 23.87 10.23
N LYS A 6 -78.83 24.50 9.34
CA LYS A 6 -77.37 24.26 9.21
C LYS A 6 -76.65 24.90 10.40
N LEU A 7 -75.67 24.23 10.97
CA LEU A 7 -74.43 24.76 11.58
C LEU A 7 -73.67 23.51 12.08
N GLY A 8 -72.39 23.25 11.86
CA GLY A 8 -71.28 24.02 11.32
C GLY A 8 -70.05 23.24 11.80
N PHE A 9 -69.34 22.62 10.87
CA PHE A 9 -68.08 21.92 11.10
C PHE A 9 -66.99 22.95 11.44
N LEU A 10 -66.19 22.75 12.49
CA LEU A 10 -64.74 22.96 12.48
C LEU A 10 -64.15 22.56 13.84
N ALA A 11 -63.55 21.38 13.92
CA ALA A 11 -62.58 21.07 14.97
C ALA A 11 -61.21 21.55 14.47
N MET A 12 -60.67 22.62 15.07
CA MET A 12 -59.27 22.98 14.90
C MET A 12 -58.41 21.91 15.61
N VAL A 13 -57.82 21.01 14.85
CA VAL A 13 -56.71 20.17 15.33
C VAL A 13 -55.44 20.96 15.09
N SER A 14 -54.92 21.59 16.15
CA SER A 14 -53.62 22.23 16.12
C SER A 14 -52.52 21.17 16.06
N PHE A 15 -51.94 20.98 14.88
CA PHE A 15 -50.70 20.21 14.72
C PHE A 15 -49.53 21.07 15.23
N PHE A 16 -48.97 20.69 16.39
CA PHE A 16 -47.66 21.17 16.80
C PHE A 16 -46.61 20.50 15.92
N LEU A 17 -46.12 21.21 14.90
CA LEU A 17 -44.88 20.86 14.20
C LEU A 17 -43.71 21.10 15.16
N VAL A 18 -43.25 20.03 15.80
CA VAL A 18 -41.96 20.04 16.50
C VAL A 18 -40.88 20.01 15.43
N ASN A 19 -40.30 21.16 15.11
CA ASN A 19 -39.08 21.24 14.30
C ASN A 19 -37.92 20.69 15.13
N SER A 20 -37.75 19.37 15.11
CA SER A 20 -36.51 18.74 15.58
C SER A 20 -35.41 19.03 14.56
N VAL A 21 -34.68 20.12 14.78
CA VAL A 21 -33.38 20.36 14.14
C VAL A 21 -32.43 19.32 14.72
N TRP A 22 -32.22 18.23 14.01
CA TRP A 22 -31.11 17.33 14.27
C TRP A 22 -29.84 18.10 13.91
N ALA A 23 -29.18 18.67 14.92
CA ALA A 23 -27.80 19.12 14.78
C ALA A 23 -26.97 17.86 14.48
N GLN A 24 -26.68 17.66 13.20
CA GLN A 24 -25.74 16.64 12.76
C GLN A 24 -24.39 17.05 13.36
N ALA A 25 -23.93 16.29 14.35
CA ALA A 25 -22.57 16.45 14.85
C ALA A 25 -21.65 16.20 13.67
N THR A 26 -21.10 17.26 13.09
CA THR A 26 -19.97 17.15 12.16
C THR A 26 -18.77 16.80 13.03
N SER A 27 -18.60 15.51 13.32
CA SER A 27 -17.29 15.03 13.76
C SER A 27 -16.35 15.37 12.60
N SER A 28 -15.43 16.30 12.81
CA SER A 28 -14.29 16.46 11.91
C SER A 28 -13.53 15.14 12.00
N MET A 29 -13.80 14.22 11.07
CA MET A 29 -12.86 13.14 10.85
C MET A 29 -11.63 13.83 10.31
N ASP A 30 -10.53 13.78 11.08
CA ASP A 30 -9.23 14.17 10.56
C ASP A 30 -9.04 13.46 9.23
N GLU A 31 -8.64 14.20 8.19
CA GLU A 31 -8.38 13.58 6.91
C GLU A 31 -7.34 12.47 7.11
N PRO A 32 -7.59 11.26 6.57
CA PRO A 32 -6.65 10.16 6.72
C PRO A 32 -5.30 10.60 6.14
N THR A 33 -4.28 10.59 6.98
CA THR A 33 -2.92 10.94 6.56
C THR A 33 -2.30 9.75 5.83
N ILE A 34 -1.74 10.00 4.64
CA ILE A 34 -1.01 8.98 3.89
C ILE A 34 0.35 8.80 4.58
N PRO A 35 0.69 7.62 5.13
CA PRO A 35 2.01 7.39 5.69
C PRO A 35 3.07 7.56 4.61
N ASN A 36 4.25 8.09 4.97
CA ASN A 36 5.34 8.32 4.02
C ASN A 36 4.91 9.17 2.81
N ALA A 37 4.08 10.19 3.01
CA ALA A 37 3.49 11.01 1.95
C ALA A 37 4.53 11.62 0.97
N ALA A 38 5.76 11.87 1.42
CA ALA A 38 6.85 12.36 0.55
C ALA A 38 7.20 11.40 -0.61
N TYR A 39 6.87 10.12 -0.47
CA TYR A 39 7.13 9.06 -1.44
C TYR A 39 5.88 8.59 -2.17
N ALA A 40 4.70 9.04 -1.72
CA ALA A 40 3.40 8.62 -2.23
C ALA A 40 3.03 9.39 -3.50
N VAL A 41 2.60 8.67 -4.52
CA VAL A 41 2.13 9.21 -5.80
C VAL A 41 0.89 8.44 -6.23
N MET A 42 -0.20 9.15 -6.55
CA MET A 42 -1.36 8.56 -7.21
C MET A 42 -1.07 8.42 -8.70
N LYS A 43 -1.21 7.20 -9.24
CA LYS A 43 -1.03 6.91 -10.67
C LYS A 43 -2.29 6.30 -11.24
N TYR A 44 -2.84 6.91 -12.28
CA TYR A 44 -3.97 6.32 -13.00
C TYR A 44 -3.52 5.10 -13.79
N ASP A 45 -4.14 3.96 -13.53
CA ASP A 45 -3.99 2.73 -14.30
C ASP A 45 -5.14 2.61 -15.30
N SER A 46 -4.81 2.56 -16.58
CA SER A 46 -5.80 2.53 -17.67
C SER A 46 -6.45 1.17 -17.88
N ILE A 47 -5.82 0.08 -17.41
CA ILE A 47 -6.34 -1.28 -17.51
C ILE A 47 -7.39 -1.50 -16.43
N LEU A 48 -7.07 -1.08 -15.20
CA LEU A 48 -7.96 -1.17 -14.04
C LEU A 48 -8.96 -0.01 -13.96
N GLN A 49 -8.74 1.06 -14.73
CA GLN A 49 -9.55 2.28 -14.74
C GLN A 49 -9.68 2.92 -13.34
N THR A 50 -8.58 2.97 -12.60
CA THR A 50 -8.55 3.49 -11.23
C THR A 50 -7.22 4.17 -10.91
N GLU A 51 -7.21 5.03 -9.89
CA GLU A 51 -5.97 5.58 -9.35
C GLU A 51 -5.36 4.61 -8.33
N LEU A 52 -4.10 4.24 -8.55
CA LEU A 52 -3.33 3.39 -7.67
C LEU A 52 -2.39 4.25 -6.82
N LEU A 53 -2.49 4.10 -5.50
CA LEU A 53 -1.46 4.61 -4.60
C LEU A 53 -0.15 3.85 -4.85
N THR A 54 0.89 4.59 -5.23
CA THR A 54 2.23 4.05 -5.51
C THR A 54 3.25 4.74 -4.60
N TYR A 55 4.12 3.97 -3.95
CA TYR A 55 5.31 4.53 -3.29
C TYR A 55 6.53 4.42 -4.20
N GLN A 56 7.32 5.48 -4.29
CA GLN A 56 8.55 5.53 -5.09
C GLN A 56 9.72 6.03 -4.24
N TYR A 57 10.69 5.15 -4.03
CA TYR A 57 11.92 5.43 -3.31
C TYR A 57 13.09 5.44 -4.30
N LYS A 58 14.02 6.40 -4.14
CA LYS A 58 15.17 6.64 -5.04
C LYS A 58 16.47 6.96 -4.27
N GLU A 59 16.64 6.34 -3.10
CA GLU A 59 17.75 6.65 -2.17
C GLU A 59 18.88 5.63 -2.17
N TRP A 60 18.72 4.50 -2.86
CA TRP A 60 19.65 3.38 -2.74
C TRP A 60 20.18 2.93 -4.08
N ASP A 61 21.46 2.57 -4.09
CA ASP A 61 22.17 1.92 -5.18
C ASP A 61 22.29 0.43 -4.83
N PHE A 62 21.53 -0.42 -5.54
CA PHE A 62 21.51 -1.88 -5.35
C PHE A 62 22.53 -2.58 -6.25
N ASP A 63 22.82 -2.04 -7.43
CA ASP A 63 23.70 -2.68 -8.42
C ASP A 63 25.17 -2.22 -8.39
N GLY A 64 25.47 -1.19 -7.60
CA GLY A 64 26.81 -0.71 -7.28
C GLY A 64 27.39 0.25 -8.32
N ASP A 65 26.56 0.88 -9.16
CA ASP A 65 27.02 1.81 -10.20
C ASP A 65 27.12 3.28 -9.74
N TYR A 66 26.90 3.54 -8.45
CA TYR A 66 26.88 4.86 -7.81
C TYR A 66 25.74 5.78 -8.26
N ILE A 67 24.74 5.23 -8.95
CA ILE A 67 23.50 5.91 -9.31
C ILE A 67 22.37 5.28 -8.50
N ASN A 68 21.51 6.10 -7.91
CA ASN A 68 20.39 5.58 -7.15
C ASN A 68 19.36 4.91 -8.09
N ASP A 69 18.95 3.72 -7.70
CA ASP A 69 17.91 2.93 -8.31
C ASP A 69 16.53 3.35 -7.83
N GLU A 70 15.48 2.79 -8.44
CA GLU A 70 14.12 3.00 -7.99
C GLU A 70 13.48 1.75 -7.41
N LEU A 71 13.06 1.86 -6.15
CA LEU A 71 12.21 0.87 -5.49
C LEU A 71 10.77 1.39 -5.49
N ILE A 72 9.90 0.64 -6.16
CA ILE A 72 8.51 1.06 -6.43
C ILE A 72 7.57 0.04 -5.80
N PHE A 73 6.57 0.53 -5.08
CA PHE A 73 5.51 -0.30 -4.50
C PHE A 73 4.17 0.13 -5.08
N ILE A 74 3.57 -0.74 -5.89
CA ILE A 74 2.33 -0.44 -6.62
C ILE A 74 1.16 -1.02 -5.84
N GLY A 75 0.24 -0.16 -5.41
CA GLY A 75 -0.99 -0.58 -4.75
C GLY A 75 -1.92 -1.34 -5.71
N ASN A 76 -2.72 -2.25 -5.16
CA ASN A 76 -3.70 -3.04 -5.92
C ASN A 76 -5.02 -2.29 -6.24
N GLY A 77 -5.19 -1.05 -5.75
CA GLY A 77 -6.41 -0.25 -5.95
C GLY A 77 -7.64 -0.75 -5.16
N GLY A 78 -7.46 -1.66 -4.20
CA GLY A 78 -8.51 -2.20 -3.35
C GLY A 78 -8.73 -1.39 -2.06
N ALA A 79 -9.80 -1.69 -1.33
CA ALA A 79 -10.09 -1.07 -0.03
C ALA A 79 -9.08 -1.47 1.06
N HIS A 80 -8.57 -2.70 0.99
CA HIS A 80 -7.38 -3.13 1.71
C HIS A 80 -6.21 -3.11 0.72
N THR A 81 -5.45 -2.01 0.73
CA THR A 81 -4.39 -1.79 -0.24
C THR A 81 -3.20 -2.68 0.09
N TYR A 82 -2.94 -3.65 -0.79
CA TYR A 82 -1.69 -4.39 -0.80
C TYR A 82 -0.78 -3.86 -1.90
N PHE A 83 0.52 -3.94 -1.67
CA PHE A 83 1.54 -3.40 -2.54
C PHE A 83 2.41 -4.49 -3.14
N TYR A 84 2.65 -4.37 -4.44
CA TYR A 84 3.57 -5.21 -5.20
C TYR A 84 4.91 -4.47 -5.37
N PRO A 85 6.04 -5.06 -4.93
CA PRO A 85 7.35 -4.47 -5.16
C PRO A 85 7.78 -4.58 -6.62
N MET A 86 8.51 -3.57 -7.07
CA MET A 86 9.17 -3.51 -8.37
C MET A 86 10.49 -2.76 -8.21
N LEU A 87 11.54 -3.28 -8.84
CA LEU A 87 12.86 -2.67 -8.83
C LEU A 87 13.23 -2.21 -10.24
N ARG A 88 13.70 -0.97 -10.38
CA ARG A 88 14.29 -0.45 -11.61
C ARG A 88 15.71 -0.03 -11.31
N LEU A 89 16.65 -0.81 -11.84
CA LEU A 89 18.08 -0.52 -11.72
C LEU A 89 18.48 0.59 -12.69
N SER A 90 19.45 1.41 -12.31
CA SER A 90 20.10 2.44 -13.13
C SER A 90 20.77 1.84 -14.37
N THR A 91 21.38 0.66 -14.23
CA THR A 91 22.06 -0.05 -15.31
C THR A 91 21.13 -0.84 -16.23
N GLN A 92 19.86 -1.02 -15.84
CA GLN A 92 18.88 -1.81 -16.60
C GLN A 92 17.72 -0.95 -17.11
N LYS A 93 17.32 -1.20 -18.36
CA LYS A 93 16.23 -0.44 -18.99
C LYS A 93 14.85 -0.86 -18.48
N ASP A 94 14.69 -2.15 -18.18
CA ASP A 94 13.40 -2.75 -17.83
C ASP A 94 13.26 -2.87 -16.32
N SER A 95 12.03 -2.73 -15.83
CA SER A 95 11.70 -2.91 -14.42
C SER A 95 11.46 -4.38 -14.11
N ILE A 96 11.93 -4.82 -12.93
CA ILE A 96 11.78 -6.18 -12.44
C ILE A 96 10.64 -6.17 -11.43
N ALA A 97 9.50 -6.75 -11.82
CA ALA A 97 8.31 -6.80 -10.99
C ALA A 97 8.25 -8.09 -10.16
N PHE A 98 7.99 -7.95 -8.87
CA PHE A 98 7.84 -9.04 -7.92
C PHE A 98 6.35 -9.28 -7.64
N THR A 99 5.59 -9.62 -8.70
CA THR A 99 4.11 -9.63 -8.72
C THR A 99 3.43 -10.57 -7.74
N SER A 100 4.20 -11.42 -7.07
CA SER A 100 3.67 -12.38 -6.11
C SER A 100 4.06 -12.10 -4.67
N PHE A 101 4.76 -11.00 -4.42
CA PHE A 101 5.02 -10.48 -3.09
C PHE A 101 3.93 -9.45 -2.78
N LEU A 102 3.15 -9.70 -1.74
CA LEU A 102 2.10 -8.81 -1.26
C LEU A 102 2.54 -8.23 0.08
N LEU A 103 2.54 -6.91 0.18
CA LEU A 103 2.96 -6.16 1.36
C LEU A 103 1.82 -5.23 1.80
N ASP A 104 1.63 -5.10 3.10
CA ASP A 104 0.66 -4.16 3.69
C ASP A 104 1.34 -2.81 3.97
N MET A 105 2.59 -2.87 4.45
CA MET A 105 3.37 -1.69 4.86
C MET A 105 4.64 -1.55 4.01
N PRO A 106 4.58 -0.87 2.85
CA PRO A 106 5.71 -0.69 1.93
C PRO A 106 6.64 0.45 2.39
N TYR A 107 7.06 0.40 3.66
CA TYR A 107 7.83 1.44 4.33
C TYR A 107 9.20 0.88 4.67
N PRO A 108 10.20 1.00 3.78
CA PRO A 108 11.52 0.47 4.03
C PRO A 108 12.14 1.15 5.24
N VAL A 109 12.70 0.36 6.14
CA VAL A 109 13.63 0.82 7.17
C VAL A 109 15.05 0.44 6.74
N THR A 110 16.06 1.20 7.14
CA THR A 110 17.46 0.79 6.95
C THR A 110 17.89 -0.08 8.13
N ALA A 111 18.62 -1.17 7.86
CA ALA A 111 19.17 -2.02 8.91
C ALA A 111 20.59 -2.50 8.56
N GLU A 112 21.39 -2.67 9.61
CA GLU A 112 22.71 -3.29 9.57
C GLU A 112 22.55 -4.71 10.16
N GLU A 113 22.37 -5.71 9.28
CA GLU A 113 22.48 -7.15 9.55
C GLU A 113 21.54 -7.87 10.54
N ARG A 114 20.53 -7.22 11.14
CA ARG A 114 19.50 -7.95 11.92
C ARG A 114 18.21 -8.12 11.13
N VAL A 115 17.55 -9.28 11.27
CA VAL A 115 16.17 -9.50 10.78
C VAL A 115 15.29 -8.35 11.31
N PRO A 116 14.82 -7.47 10.42
CA PRO A 116 14.03 -6.34 10.85
C PRO A 116 12.61 -6.82 11.17
N SER A 117 11.97 -6.16 12.14
CA SER A 117 10.56 -6.43 12.46
C SER A 117 9.60 -5.87 11.40
N SER A 118 10.09 -5.04 10.47
CA SER A 118 9.32 -4.49 9.37
C SER A 118 9.13 -5.51 8.26
N GLN A 119 8.06 -5.33 7.46
CA GLN A 119 7.84 -6.11 6.25
C GLN A 119 8.87 -5.81 5.16
N VAL A 120 9.48 -4.62 5.20
CA VAL A 120 10.43 -4.13 4.20
C VAL A 120 11.63 -3.52 4.89
N ALA A 121 12.84 -3.88 4.44
CA ALA A 121 14.05 -3.21 4.88
C ALA A 121 15.12 -3.16 3.81
N ILE A 122 16.01 -2.18 3.94
CA ILE A 122 17.22 -2.05 3.14
C ILE A 122 18.40 -2.47 4.00
N ILE A 123 18.97 -3.62 3.66
CA ILE A 123 20.13 -4.19 4.33
C ILE A 123 21.38 -3.65 3.65
N THR A 124 22.30 -3.10 4.43
CA THR A 124 23.65 -2.78 3.96
C THR A 124 24.61 -3.89 4.34
N HIS A 125 25.26 -4.49 3.35
CA HIS A 125 26.32 -5.47 3.57
C HIS A 125 27.57 -4.77 4.12
N PRO A 126 28.11 -5.15 5.29
CA PRO A 126 29.17 -4.39 5.96
C PRO A 126 30.50 -4.41 5.19
N THR A 127 30.78 -5.46 4.43
CA THR A 127 32.06 -5.64 3.73
C THR A 127 32.06 -5.00 2.34
N THR A 128 30.94 -5.00 1.65
CA THR A 128 30.82 -4.49 0.27
C THR A 128 30.10 -3.15 0.18
N ASN A 129 29.48 -2.70 1.27
CA ASN A 129 28.52 -1.59 1.32
C ASN A 129 27.31 -1.76 0.37
N GLN A 130 27.17 -2.94 -0.24
CA GLN A 130 26.10 -3.23 -1.19
C GLN A 130 24.75 -3.21 -0.47
N LYS A 131 23.72 -2.71 -1.15
CA LYS A 131 22.35 -2.70 -0.63
C LYS A 131 21.59 -3.94 -1.08
N SER A 132 20.70 -4.42 -0.23
CA SER A 132 19.78 -5.50 -0.56
C SER A 132 18.42 -5.20 0.02
N LEU A 133 17.38 -5.53 -0.73
CA LEU A 133 16.01 -5.37 -0.30
C LEU A 133 15.57 -6.64 0.43
N TYR A 134 15.34 -6.51 1.72
CA TYR A 134 14.71 -7.54 2.54
C TYR A 134 13.19 -7.38 2.47
N LEU A 135 12.50 -8.49 2.20
CA LEU A 135 11.04 -8.58 2.20
C LEU A 135 10.60 -9.71 3.13
N HIS A 136 9.73 -9.40 4.09
CA HIS A 136 9.00 -10.38 4.87
C HIS A 136 7.57 -10.49 4.33
N ILE A 137 7.36 -11.54 3.53
CA ILE A 137 6.11 -11.87 2.87
C ILE A 137 5.12 -12.39 3.93
N ASP A 138 3.89 -11.86 3.93
CA ASP A 138 2.87 -12.38 4.82
C ASP A 138 2.47 -13.82 4.43
N SER A 139 2.68 -14.76 5.34
CA SER A 139 2.31 -16.17 5.19
C SER A 139 0.82 -16.44 5.36
N GLN A 140 0.06 -15.55 6.01
CA GLN A 140 -1.35 -15.78 6.32
C GLN A 140 -2.24 -15.74 5.08
N TRP A 141 -1.83 -15.01 4.04
CA TRP A 141 -2.61 -14.82 2.82
C TRP A 141 -1.80 -15.07 1.54
N GLY A 142 -0.52 -15.43 1.68
CA GLY A 142 0.42 -15.61 0.59
C GLY A 142 1.00 -17.02 0.53
N SER A 143 1.27 -17.49 -0.67
CA SER A 143 2.12 -18.66 -0.91
C SER A 143 3.37 -18.21 -1.64
N ILE A 144 4.55 -18.73 -1.24
CA ILE A 144 5.77 -18.48 -2.00
C ILE A 144 5.55 -18.97 -3.44
N PRO A 145 5.72 -18.10 -4.45
CA PRO A 145 5.50 -18.41 -5.85
C PRO A 145 6.32 -19.59 -6.32
N LYS A 146 5.76 -20.41 -7.22
CA LYS A 146 6.49 -21.54 -7.81
C LYS A 146 7.83 -21.12 -8.45
N ILE A 147 7.89 -19.93 -9.05
CA ILE A 147 9.11 -19.42 -9.68
C ILE A 147 10.20 -19.14 -8.64
N LEU A 148 9.86 -18.59 -7.47
CA LEU A 148 10.83 -18.35 -6.40
C LEU A 148 11.23 -19.65 -5.71
N LYS A 149 10.28 -20.57 -5.52
CA LYS A 149 10.60 -21.93 -5.03
C LYS A 149 11.58 -22.64 -5.95
N ALA A 150 11.44 -22.48 -7.27
CA ALA A 150 12.39 -23.02 -8.25
C ALA A 150 13.77 -22.34 -8.18
N GLN A 151 13.85 -21.13 -7.63
CA GLN A 151 15.10 -20.41 -7.32
C GLN A 151 15.66 -20.72 -5.93
N GLY A 152 15.04 -21.65 -5.20
CA GLY A 152 15.49 -22.07 -3.87
C GLY A 152 14.92 -21.25 -2.71
N VAL A 153 13.99 -20.33 -2.94
CA VAL A 153 13.32 -19.58 -1.87
C VAL A 153 12.31 -20.49 -1.18
N ALA A 154 12.57 -20.86 0.07
CA ALA A 154 11.78 -21.77 0.88
C ALA A 154 11.06 -21.09 2.05
N ILE A 155 11.48 -19.89 2.45
CA ILE A 155 10.88 -19.15 3.56
C ILE A 155 10.24 -17.84 3.11
N TYR A 156 9.36 -17.31 3.97
CA TYR A 156 8.64 -16.06 3.71
C TYR A 156 9.51 -14.80 3.84
N GLN A 157 10.78 -14.97 4.19
CA GLN A 157 11.75 -13.89 4.31
C GLN A 157 12.72 -13.99 3.15
N SER A 158 12.71 -13.00 2.27
CA SER A 158 13.51 -13.02 1.06
C SER A 158 14.47 -11.83 1.04
N LEU A 159 15.67 -12.08 0.54
CA LEU A 159 16.64 -11.06 0.22
C LEU A 159 16.74 -10.93 -1.30
N ILE A 160 16.53 -9.71 -1.78
CA ILE A 160 16.70 -9.33 -3.19
C ILE A 160 17.99 -8.53 -3.29
N SER A 161 18.95 -9.03 -4.07
CA SER A 161 20.28 -8.46 -4.22
C SER A 161 20.67 -8.41 -5.70
N CYS A 162 21.65 -7.58 -6.06
CA CYS A 162 22.20 -7.52 -7.42
C CYS A 162 23.58 -8.18 -7.46
N GLU A 163 23.69 -9.41 -7.95
CA GLU A 163 24.97 -10.12 -8.04
C GLU A 163 25.43 -10.13 -9.49
N LYS A 164 26.60 -9.54 -9.75
CA LYS A 164 27.22 -9.49 -11.09
C LYS A 164 26.27 -8.91 -12.16
N GLY A 165 25.50 -7.89 -11.81
CA GLY A 165 24.55 -7.22 -12.71
C GLY A 165 23.22 -7.96 -12.90
N ALA A 166 22.98 -9.06 -12.18
CA ALA A 166 21.71 -9.79 -12.20
C ALA A 166 21.00 -9.67 -10.85
N VAL A 167 19.68 -9.48 -10.87
CA VAL A 167 18.87 -9.58 -9.66
C VAL A 167 18.75 -11.03 -9.25
N VAL A 168 19.07 -11.30 -7.99
CA VAL A 168 19.00 -12.61 -7.35
C VAL A 168 18.06 -12.51 -6.16
N VAL A 169 17.20 -13.51 -6.01
CA VAL A 169 16.31 -13.66 -4.86
C VAL A 169 16.76 -14.89 -4.09
N LYS A 170 16.99 -14.73 -2.79
CA LYS A 170 17.41 -15.81 -1.87
C LYS A 170 16.54 -15.79 -0.63
N ASP A 171 16.53 -16.89 0.10
CA ASP A 171 16.06 -16.88 1.49
C ASP A 171 16.92 -15.89 2.29
N ALA A 172 16.28 -15.10 3.14
CA ALA A 172 16.98 -14.26 4.10
C ALA A 172 17.48 -15.15 5.25
N GLU A 173 18.54 -15.91 4.99
CA GLU A 173 19.35 -16.53 6.03
C GLU A 173 20.16 -15.43 6.72
N LEU A 174 19.58 -14.81 7.74
CA LEU A 174 20.26 -13.86 8.64
C LEU A 174 20.58 -14.56 9.97
#